data_AF-A0AB73Q0U3-F1
#
_entry.id   AF-A0AB73Q0U3-F1
#
_cell.length_a   1.000
_cell.length_b   1.000
_cell.length_c   1.000
_cell.angle_alpha   90.00
_cell.angle_beta   90.00
_cell.angle_gamma   90.00
#
_symmetry.space_group_name_H-M   'P 1'
#
loop_
_entity.id
_entity.type
_entity.pdbx_description
1 polymer ?
#
loop_
_entity_poly.entity_id
_entity_poly.type
_entity_poly.pdbx_seq_one_letter_code
_entity_poly.pdbx_strand_id
1 'polypeptide(L)'
;MEDLMMKEKRKGCGCGCLGCLLPFLCLFFFILFLFSTGNEEGQETCVDVPTISGITNQNTEENAKVIYTYFRKNFGATPEGASGVLGCLQFESQLDSTAENPSSGAYGIAQWLGGRLTRLEQLAQEMGKEKSDLTVQLQLLSEELQNPYYKKALHALKLTNVHEAQKEWLLWFEGLSQDSSQWHLEQRNAMADSWYAKFGSSDPVANYTSENVVAEDGNILVCDSSGSGEADGDILEIAKSWLGWFHYDQVHPAPDLGSDLKNPNKEGRTDCSGFVWLVLNKAGYQVPANMQWYTGSMASDARGSQQYLQAISANDAQAGDIIIVNQGGGAGSNGHTGILTEKWKGNETKIIQEGGNGDRVNIEAFGTSFTSLISGGDICFARPIKK
;
A
#
# COMPACT_ATOMS: atom_id res chain seq x y z
N MET A 1 14.96 -63.17 58.87
CA MET A 1 13.95 -62.39 59.61
C MET A 1 14.13 -60.97 59.15
N GLU A 2 13.02 -60.33 58.76
CA GLU A 2 12.90 -58.90 58.39
C GLU A 2 13.56 -58.47 57.06
N ASP A 3 13.01 -57.54 56.29
CA ASP A 3 11.63 -57.07 56.11
C ASP A 3 11.59 -56.25 54.79
N LEU A 4 10.38 -56.00 54.34
CA LEU A 4 9.94 -55.21 53.20
C LEU A 4 10.44 -53.76 53.16
N MET A 5 10.66 -53.20 51.95
CA MET A 5 9.77 -52.18 51.35
C MET A 5 10.39 -51.48 50.12
N MET A 6 9.50 -51.19 49.19
CA MET A 6 9.66 -50.52 47.89
C MET A 6 9.61 -48.98 48.01
N LYS A 7 10.35 -48.24 47.15
CA LYS A 7 9.80 -47.17 46.27
C LYS A 7 10.84 -46.41 45.41
N GLU A 8 10.56 -46.43 44.10
CA GLU A 8 10.49 -45.34 43.10
C GLU A 8 11.60 -44.30 42.84
N LYS A 9 12.02 -44.30 41.55
CA LYS A 9 12.10 -43.20 40.55
C LYS A 9 13.14 -42.06 40.69
N ARG A 10 14.07 -42.03 39.72
CA ARG A 10 14.19 -41.09 38.56
C ARG A 10 15.64 -40.63 38.28
N LYS A 11 16.00 -40.76 37.00
CA LYS A 11 16.81 -39.86 36.15
C LYS A 11 18.17 -39.38 36.68
N GLY A 12 19.24 -39.96 36.14
CA GLY A 12 20.50 -39.28 35.83
C GLY A 12 20.86 -39.57 34.37
N CYS A 13 21.80 -38.94 33.68
CA CYS A 13 22.71 -37.81 33.88
C CYS A 13 23.40 -37.57 32.51
N GLY A 14 23.93 -36.37 32.24
CA GLY A 14 24.88 -36.07 31.15
C GLY A 14 24.25 -35.25 30.02
N CYS A 15 24.53 -33.95 29.85
CA CYS A 15 25.79 -33.27 29.47
C CYS A 15 26.17 -33.52 27.99
N GLY A 16 26.22 -32.45 27.19
CA GLY A 16 26.76 -32.49 25.82
C GLY A 16 26.21 -31.37 24.93
N CYS A 17 27.08 -30.44 24.56
CA CYS A 17 26.85 -29.34 23.63
C CYS A 17 26.69 -29.81 22.18
N LEU A 18 26.38 -28.83 21.31
CA LEU A 18 26.76 -28.72 19.89
C LEU A 18 25.84 -29.37 18.83
N GLY A 19 25.27 -28.48 18.01
CA GLY A 19 25.34 -28.57 16.55
C GLY A 19 24.42 -29.58 15.87
N CYS A 20 23.36 -29.07 15.24
CA CYS A 20 22.75 -29.72 14.07
C CYS A 20 22.50 -28.65 13.00
N LEU A 21 23.60 -28.22 12.38
CA LEU A 21 23.62 -27.78 10.98
C LEU A 21 23.38 -29.02 10.14
N LEU A 22 22.23 -29.10 9.47
CA LEU A 22 21.98 -30.07 8.41
C LEU A 22 21.79 -29.27 7.10
N PRO A 23 22.60 -29.53 6.07
CA PRO A 23 22.62 -28.74 4.85
C PRO A 23 21.50 -29.21 3.91
N PHE A 24 20.63 -28.30 3.50
CA PHE A 24 19.64 -28.58 2.46
C PHE A 24 20.24 -28.28 1.09
N LEU A 25 20.40 -29.35 0.32
CA LEU A 25 20.82 -29.39 -1.06
C LEU A 25 19.72 -28.78 -1.93
N CYS A 26 19.88 -27.52 -2.35
CA CYS A 26 19.01 -26.87 -3.33
C CYS A 26 19.20 -27.56 -4.70
N LEU A 27 18.16 -28.23 -5.21
CA LEU A 27 18.16 -28.77 -6.56
C LEU A 27 17.92 -27.61 -7.55
N PHE A 28 18.99 -27.21 -8.24
CA PHE A 28 19.01 -26.17 -9.27
C PHE A 28 18.21 -26.59 -10.51
N PHE A 29 17.31 -25.72 -10.99
CA PHE A 29 16.89 -25.71 -12.39
C PHE A 29 17.62 -24.56 -13.11
N PHE A 30 18.63 -24.92 -13.89
CA PHE A 30 19.29 -24.02 -14.86
C PHE A 30 18.45 -23.98 -16.13
N ILE A 31 17.90 -22.82 -16.48
CA ILE A 31 17.45 -22.53 -17.85
C ILE A 31 18.39 -21.48 -18.43
N LEU A 32 19.27 -21.94 -19.33
CA LEU A 32 20.04 -21.06 -20.22
C LEU A 32 19.08 -20.39 -21.21
N PHE A 33 18.95 -19.07 -21.14
CA PHE A 33 18.30 -18.29 -22.20
C PHE A 33 19.35 -17.70 -23.15
N LEU A 34 19.18 -18.00 -24.43
CA LEU A 34 19.90 -17.41 -25.55
C LEU A 34 19.41 -15.97 -25.77
N PHE A 35 20.34 -15.01 -25.79
CA PHE A 35 20.08 -13.61 -26.07
C PHE A 35 19.70 -13.41 -27.55
N SER A 36 18.54 -12.78 -27.79
CA SER A 36 18.23 -12.08 -29.04
C SER A 36 18.32 -10.58 -28.73
N THR A 37 19.21 -9.88 -29.41
CA THR A 37 19.40 -8.43 -29.28
C THR A 37 18.23 -7.68 -29.89
N GLY A 38 17.41 -7.07 -29.05
CA GLY A 38 16.44 -6.03 -29.42
C GLY A 38 16.67 -4.82 -28.52
N ASN A 39 16.93 -3.66 -29.13
CA ASN A 39 16.98 -2.38 -28.44
C ASN A 39 15.57 -2.04 -27.94
N GLU A 40 15.38 -2.01 -26.63
CA GLU A 40 14.26 -1.31 -25.98
C GLU A 40 14.86 -0.47 -24.84
N GLU A 41 14.58 0.83 -24.89
CA GLU A 41 15.02 1.83 -23.93
C GLU A 41 14.44 1.48 -22.56
N GLY A 42 15.34 1.23 -21.60
CA GLY A 42 14.99 0.82 -20.25
C GLY A 42 14.17 1.89 -19.54
N GLN A 43 12.90 1.57 -19.28
CA GLN A 43 12.06 2.33 -18.35
C GLN A 43 12.51 1.98 -16.93
N GLU A 44 13.36 2.83 -16.35
CA GLU A 44 13.76 2.74 -14.94
C GLU A 44 12.52 2.89 -14.05
N THR A 45 12.22 1.82 -13.30
CA THR A 45 11.16 1.79 -12.30
C THR A 45 11.74 2.20 -10.95
N CYS A 46 11.61 3.47 -10.56
CA CYS A 46 11.88 3.89 -9.19
C CYS A 46 10.67 3.55 -8.31
N VAL A 47 10.88 2.75 -7.28
CA VAL A 47 9.88 2.56 -6.20
C VAL A 47 10.38 3.40 -5.02
N ASP A 48 9.52 4.24 -4.48
CA ASP A 48 9.85 5.00 -3.27
C ASP A 48 9.68 4.09 -2.04
N VAL A 49 10.80 3.64 -1.47
CA VAL A 49 10.83 3.06 -0.11
C VAL A 49 10.74 4.19 0.91
N PRO A 50 9.91 4.09 1.96
CA PRO A 50 9.83 5.10 2.99
C PRO A 50 11.19 5.36 3.63
N THR A 51 11.60 6.62 3.66
CA THR A 51 12.79 7.09 4.37
C THR A 51 12.53 7.01 5.87
N ILE A 52 12.95 5.91 6.50
CA ILE A 52 13.18 5.87 7.95
C ILE A 52 14.67 6.14 8.11
N SER A 53 15.04 7.35 8.53
CA SER A 53 16.44 7.66 8.84
C SER A 53 16.93 6.71 9.94
N GLY A 54 18.00 5.96 9.67
CA GLY A 54 18.62 5.06 10.65
C GLY A 54 18.16 3.59 10.64
N ILE A 55 17.58 3.07 9.54
CA ILE A 55 17.38 1.61 9.40
C ILE A 55 18.73 0.94 9.18
N THR A 56 19.39 0.55 10.26
CA THR A 56 20.41 -0.49 10.24
C THR A 56 19.74 -1.83 10.55
N ASN A 57 20.35 -2.93 10.11
CA ASN A 57 19.98 -4.24 10.62
C ASN A 57 20.06 -4.22 12.15
N GLN A 58 18.94 -4.48 12.79
CA GLN A 58 18.77 -4.41 14.23
C GLN A 58 18.43 -5.81 14.76
N ASN A 59 17.78 -5.91 15.93
CA ASN A 59 17.23 -7.19 16.33
C ASN A 59 15.97 -7.56 15.50
N THR A 60 15.60 -8.83 15.52
CA THR A 60 14.46 -9.39 14.77
C THR A 60 13.17 -8.59 14.96
N GLU A 61 12.89 -8.05 16.14
CA GLU A 61 11.67 -7.28 16.41
C GLU A 61 11.68 -5.89 15.78
N GLU A 62 12.80 -5.18 15.83
CA GLU A 62 12.95 -3.86 15.20
C GLU A 62 12.83 -3.98 13.67
N ASN A 63 13.48 -5.00 13.09
CA ASN A 63 13.33 -5.31 11.66
C ASN A 63 11.88 -5.70 11.33
N ALA A 64 11.23 -6.53 12.17
CA ALA A 64 9.82 -6.89 11.98
C ALA A 64 8.91 -5.66 11.96
N LYS A 65 9.14 -4.69 12.85
CA LYS A 65 8.36 -3.44 12.91
C LYS A 65 8.54 -2.62 11.63
N VAL A 66 9.77 -2.52 11.10
CA VAL A 66 10.07 -1.83 9.84
C VAL A 66 9.35 -2.52 8.67
N ILE A 67 9.49 -3.84 8.55
CA ILE A 67 8.90 -4.63 7.46
C ILE A 67 7.36 -4.61 7.53
N TYR A 68 6.79 -4.80 8.72
CA TYR A 68 5.34 -4.68 8.95
C TYR A 68 4.84 -3.31 8.52
N THR A 69 5.51 -2.25 8.99
CA THR A 69 5.17 -0.87 8.60
C THR A 69 5.27 -0.67 7.10
N TYR A 70 6.30 -1.22 6.46
CA TYR A 70 6.47 -1.15 5.01
C TYR A 70 5.29 -1.79 4.27
N PHE A 71 4.83 -2.98 4.69
CA PHE A 71 3.68 -3.63 4.08
C PHE A 71 2.37 -2.88 4.32
N ARG A 72 2.15 -2.43 5.56
CA ARG A 72 0.98 -1.64 5.93
C ARG A 72 0.91 -0.35 5.12
N LYS A 73 2.04 0.35 4.93
CA LYS A 73 2.12 1.64 4.23
C LYS A 73 2.06 1.50 2.71
N ASN A 74 2.90 0.65 2.12
CA ASN A 74 3.11 0.64 0.67
C ASN A 74 2.15 -0.29 -0.08
N PHE A 75 1.63 -1.31 0.61
CA PHE A 75 0.75 -2.30 -0.01
C PHE A 75 -0.65 -2.28 0.58
N GLY A 76 -0.93 -1.43 1.57
CA GLY A 76 -2.21 -1.40 2.30
C GLY A 76 -2.52 -2.77 2.89
N ALA A 77 -1.52 -3.43 3.47
CA ALA A 77 -1.71 -4.74 4.05
C ALA A 77 -2.67 -4.68 5.24
N THR A 78 -3.43 -5.75 5.47
CA THR A 78 -4.15 -5.96 6.73
C THR A 78 -3.13 -6.27 7.84
N PRO A 79 -3.47 -6.10 9.13
CA PRO A 79 -2.62 -6.57 10.22
C PRO A 79 -2.30 -8.06 10.11
N GLU A 80 -3.31 -8.88 9.81
CA GLU A 80 -3.17 -10.33 9.59
C GLU A 80 -2.28 -10.65 8.39
N GLY A 81 -2.45 -9.93 7.28
CA GLY A 81 -1.68 -10.09 6.05
C GLY A 81 -0.20 -9.80 6.27
N ALA A 82 0.12 -8.65 6.87
CA ALA A 82 1.48 -8.26 7.18
C ALA A 82 2.15 -9.21 8.19
N SER A 83 1.42 -9.62 9.24
CA SER A 83 1.93 -10.60 10.21
C SER A 83 2.14 -11.99 9.61
N GLY A 84 1.29 -12.41 8.67
CA GLY A 84 1.46 -13.65 7.91
C GLY A 84 2.77 -13.67 7.13
N VAL A 85 3.06 -12.57 6.41
CA VAL A 85 4.31 -12.42 5.65
C VAL A 85 5.54 -12.37 6.56
N LEU A 86 5.47 -11.67 7.70
CA LEU A 86 6.55 -11.68 8.69
C LEU A 86 6.89 -13.10 9.19
N GLY A 87 5.89 -13.97 9.33
CA GLY A 87 6.13 -15.37 9.70
C GLY A 87 6.98 -16.13 8.65
N CYS A 88 6.75 -15.86 7.36
CA CYS A 88 7.59 -16.42 6.29
C CYS A 88 9.01 -15.87 6.34
N LEU A 89 9.17 -14.56 6.33
CA LEU A 89 10.49 -13.92 6.31
C LEU A 89 11.30 -14.22 7.58
N GLN A 90 10.64 -14.39 8.73
CA GLN A 90 11.32 -14.85 9.94
C GLN A 90 11.84 -16.28 9.78
N PHE A 91 11.07 -17.18 9.18
CA PHE A 91 11.56 -18.53 8.92
C PHE A 91 12.77 -18.51 7.97
N GLU A 92 12.75 -17.67 6.93
CA GLU A 92 13.85 -17.58 5.96
C GLU A 92 15.14 -17.03 6.56
N SER A 93 15.06 -15.97 7.35
CA SER A 93 16.27 -15.23 7.76
C SER A 93 16.28 -14.77 9.21
N GLN A 94 15.27 -15.09 10.00
CA GLN A 94 14.99 -14.43 11.28
C GLN A 94 14.78 -12.91 11.14
N LEU A 95 14.28 -12.47 9.98
CA LEU A 95 14.14 -11.05 9.60
C LEU A 95 15.47 -10.29 9.60
N ASP A 96 16.59 -11.00 9.53
CA ASP A 96 17.93 -10.45 9.47
C ASP A 96 18.29 -10.14 8.00
N SER A 97 18.56 -8.87 7.73
CA SER A 97 18.95 -8.40 6.39
C SER A 97 20.38 -8.80 6.02
N THR A 98 21.19 -9.23 6.99
CA THR A 98 22.55 -9.72 6.77
C THR A 98 22.63 -11.24 6.66
N ALA A 99 21.52 -11.96 6.84
CA ALA A 99 21.50 -13.41 6.82
C ALA A 99 22.01 -13.97 5.49
N GLU A 100 23.05 -14.80 5.57
CA GLU A 100 23.60 -15.53 4.44
C GLU A 100 23.55 -17.02 4.75
N ASN A 101 22.93 -17.80 3.87
CA ASN A 101 22.96 -19.25 3.97
C ASN A 101 24.33 -19.75 3.51
N PRO A 102 25.15 -20.36 4.38
CA PRO A 102 26.51 -20.75 4.02
C PRO A 102 26.59 -21.91 3.02
N SER A 103 25.48 -22.65 2.82
CA SER A 103 25.43 -23.78 1.88
C SER A 103 24.99 -23.36 0.48
N SER A 104 23.97 -22.50 0.38
CA SER A 104 23.40 -22.06 -0.90
C SER A 104 23.92 -20.71 -1.38
N GLY A 105 24.41 -19.86 -0.47
CA GLY A 105 24.72 -18.45 -0.75
C GLY A 105 23.47 -17.55 -0.83
N ALA A 106 22.29 -18.06 -0.45
CA ALA A 106 21.08 -17.27 -0.39
C ALA A 106 21.22 -16.15 0.65
N TYR A 107 20.69 -14.96 0.36
CA TYR A 107 20.99 -13.76 1.14
C TYR A 107 19.76 -12.90 1.47
N GLY A 108 19.78 -12.26 2.63
CA GLY A 108 18.84 -11.23 3.04
C GLY A 108 17.50 -11.77 3.55
N ILE A 109 16.55 -10.85 3.79
CA ILE A 109 15.29 -11.16 4.48
C ILE A 109 14.41 -12.20 3.80
N ALA A 110 14.53 -12.32 2.48
CA ALA A 110 13.79 -13.28 1.66
C ALA A 110 14.70 -14.37 1.06
N GLN A 111 15.94 -14.48 1.53
CA GLN A 111 16.91 -15.48 1.07
C GLN A 111 17.02 -15.51 -0.47
N TRP A 112 17.22 -14.35 -1.09
CA TRP A 112 17.40 -14.22 -2.53
C TRP A 112 18.62 -15.01 -2.99
N LEU A 113 18.47 -15.71 -4.10
CA LEU A 113 19.51 -16.58 -4.69
C LEU A 113 19.57 -16.37 -6.22
N GLY A 114 20.73 -16.67 -6.80
CA GLY A 114 20.93 -16.63 -8.25
C GLY A 114 20.67 -15.24 -8.83
N GLY A 115 19.90 -15.16 -9.93
CA GLY A 115 19.60 -13.88 -10.58
C GLY A 115 18.88 -12.87 -9.69
N ARG A 116 18.09 -13.32 -8.70
CA ARG A 116 17.44 -12.42 -7.73
C ARG A 116 18.48 -11.77 -6.81
N LEU A 117 19.49 -12.52 -6.38
CA LEU A 117 20.61 -12.00 -5.59
C LEU A 117 21.47 -11.05 -6.43
N THR A 118 21.73 -11.36 -7.70
CA THR A 118 22.42 -10.44 -8.61
C THR A 118 21.67 -9.12 -8.76
N ARG A 119 20.32 -9.16 -8.88
CA ARG A 119 19.51 -7.94 -8.91
C ARG A 119 19.61 -7.16 -7.59
N LEU A 120 19.62 -7.83 -6.44
CA LEU A 120 19.83 -7.17 -5.14
C LEU A 120 21.16 -6.42 -5.10
N GLU A 121 22.23 -7.04 -5.57
CA GLU A 121 23.57 -6.44 -5.61
C GLU A 121 23.64 -5.24 -6.55
N GLN A 122 23.00 -5.34 -7.72
CA GLN A 122 22.91 -4.25 -8.67
C GLN A 122 22.10 -3.08 -8.11
N LEU A 123 20.94 -3.37 -7.53
CA LEU A 123 20.09 -2.36 -6.91
C LEU A 123 20.80 -1.65 -5.74
N ALA A 124 21.59 -2.39 -4.95
CA ALA A 124 22.44 -1.80 -3.91
C ALA A 124 23.43 -0.79 -4.50
N GLN A 125 24.08 -1.14 -5.61
CA GLN A 125 25.00 -0.25 -6.33
C GLN A 125 24.28 0.99 -6.90
N GLU A 126 23.12 0.80 -7.53
CA GLU A 126 22.27 1.88 -8.06
C GLU A 126 21.88 2.87 -6.96
N MET A 127 21.57 2.37 -5.76
CA MET A 127 21.20 3.17 -4.60
C MET A 127 22.40 3.72 -3.81
N GLY A 128 23.64 3.39 -4.20
CA GLY A 128 24.84 3.78 -3.46
C GLY A 128 24.90 3.21 -2.03
N LYS A 129 24.34 2.02 -1.83
CA LYS A 129 24.18 1.35 -0.53
C LYS A 129 24.74 -0.07 -0.56
N GLU A 130 24.83 -0.69 0.62
CA GLU A 130 25.20 -2.10 0.74
C GLU A 130 23.97 -3.01 0.52
N LYS A 131 24.18 -4.21 -0.03
CA LYS A 131 23.10 -5.20 -0.21
C LYS A 131 22.46 -5.67 1.11
N SER A 132 23.16 -5.44 2.23
CA SER A 132 22.69 -5.69 3.60
C SER A 132 21.73 -4.62 4.11
N ASP A 133 21.60 -3.47 3.44
CA ASP A 133 20.67 -2.43 3.84
C ASP A 133 19.23 -2.91 3.64
N LEU A 134 18.46 -2.97 4.72
CA LEU A 134 17.08 -3.43 4.71
C LEU A 134 16.20 -2.62 3.76
N THR A 135 16.51 -1.34 3.53
CA THR A 135 15.82 -0.48 2.54
C THR A 135 16.00 -1.03 1.12
N VAL A 136 17.22 -1.44 0.76
CA VAL A 136 17.52 -2.02 -0.56
C VAL A 136 16.78 -3.35 -0.74
N GLN A 137 16.71 -4.14 0.33
CA GLN A 137 15.99 -5.42 0.31
C GLN A 137 14.48 -5.25 0.19
N LEU A 138 13.89 -4.27 0.87
CA LEU A 138 12.47 -3.93 0.74
C LEU A 138 12.13 -3.37 -0.65
N GLN A 139 13.05 -2.58 -1.23
CA GLN A 139 12.95 -2.10 -2.61
C GLN A 139 12.88 -3.27 -3.60
N LEU A 140 13.83 -4.22 -3.51
CA LEU A 140 13.81 -5.41 -4.36
C LEU A 140 12.53 -6.22 -4.19
N LEU A 141 12.11 -6.45 -2.95
CA LEU A 141 10.86 -7.16 -2.66
C LEU A 141 9.67 -6.50 -3.35
N SER A 142 9.60 -5.17 -3.37
CA SER A 142 8.56 -4.42 -4.07
C SER A 142 8.66 -4.52 -5.59
N GLU A 143 9.86 -4.41 -6.16
CA GLU A 143 10.09 -4.65 -7.59
C GLU A 143 9.58 -6.04 -8.00
N GLU A 144 9.88 -7.06 -7.19
CA GLU A 144 9.40 -8.42 -7.44
C GLU A 144 7.88 -8.52 -7.38
N LEU A 145 7.23 -7.92 -6.37
CA LEU A 145 5.77 -7.94 -6.26
C LEU A 145 5.04 -7.24 -7.42
N GLN A 146 5.71 -6.34 -8.14
CA GLN A 146 5.17 -5.73 -9.36
C GLN A 146 5.34 -6.64 -10.60
N ASN A 147 6.29 -7.57 -10.57
CA ASN A 147 6.49 -8.55 -11.62
C ASN A 147 5.27 -9.48 -11.73
N PRO A 148 4.70 -9.71 -12.93
CA PRO A 148 3.57 -10.61 -13.13
C PRO A 148 3.72 -12.00 -12.52
N TYR A 149 4.96 -12.50 -12.42
CA TYR A 149 5.28 -13.79 -11.81
C TYR A 149 4.95 -13.81 -10.30
N TYR A 150 5.36 -12.79 -9.55
CA TYR A 150 5.14 -12.72 -8.10
C TYR A 150 3.90 -11.94 -7.69
N LYS A 151 3.22 -11.26 -8.62
CA LYS A 151 2.03 -10.44 -8.36
C LYS A 151 0.93 -11.17 -7.57
N LYS A 152 0.85 -12.50 -7.70
CA LYS A 152 -0.10 -13.32 -6.92
C LYS A 152 0.16 -13.24 -5.41
N ALA A 153 1.41 -13.05 -4.98
CA ALA A 153 1.76 -12.91 -3.57
C ALA A 153 1.18 -11.64 -2.92
N LEU A 154 0.79 -10.63 -3.70
CA LEU A 154 0.11 -9.44 -3.17
C LEU A 154 -1.23 -9.76 -2.50
N HIS A 155 -1.89 -10.85 -2.89
CA HIS A 155 -3.16 -11.25 -2.28
C HIS A 155 -2.99 -11.61 -0.81
N ALA A 156 -1.86 -12.23 -0.43
CA ALA A 156 -1.54 -12.56 0.96
C ALA A 156 -1.61 -11.34 1.89
N LEU A 157 -1.16 -10.18 1.42
CA LEU A 157 -1.16 -8.93 2.18
C LEU A 157 -2.58 -8.39 2.45
N LYS A 158 -3.60 -8.85 1.71
CA LYS A 158 -5.00 -8.39 1.82
C LYS A 158 -5.88 -9.31 2.66
N LEU A 159 -5.39 -10.47 3.04
CA LEU A 159 -6.16 -11.48 3.77
C LEU A 159 -6.34 -11.09 5.24
N THR A 160 -7.51 -11.38 5.80
CA THR A 160 -7.83 -11.16 7.23
C THR A 160 -7.69 -12.45 8.06
N ASN A 161 -6.97 -13.45 7.54
CA ASN A 161 -6.61 -14.67 8.24
C ASN A 161 -5.09 -14.84 8.17
N VAL A 162 -4.44 -14.78 9.34
CA VAL A 162 -2.97 -14.76 9.45
C VAL A 162 -2.30 -16.03 8.89
N HIS A 163 -2.93 -17.21 9.03
CA HIS A 163 -2.39 -18.47 8.51
C HIS A 163 -2.61 -18.60 7.00
N GLU A 164 -3.73 -18.10 6.48
CA GLU A 164 -3.95 -18.04 5.02
C GLU A 164 -2.97 -17.07 4.35
N ALA A 165 -2.76 -15.89 4.94
CA ALA A 165 -1.75 -14.93 4.50
C ALA A 165 -0.34 -15.53 4.47
N GLN A 166 0.08 -16.16 5.57
CA GLN A 166 1.38 -16.86 5.65
C GLN A 166 1.51 -17.89 4.53
N LYS A 167 0.51 -18.75 4.38
CA LYS A 167 0.54 -19.81 3.38
C LYS A 167 0.55 -19.26 1.96
N GLU A 168 -0.25 -18.25 1.63
CA GLU A 168 -0.26 -17.70 0.28
C GLU A 168 1.07 -17.02 -0.08
N TRP A 169 1.69 -16.30 0.86
CA TRP A 169 3.03 -15.75 0.65
C TRP A 169 4.05 -16.85 0.38
N LEU A 170 4.04 -17.91 1.18
CA LEU A 170 4.91 -19.07 1.02
C LEU A 170 4.78 -19.73 -0.37
N LEU A 171 3.55 -19.90 -0.86
CA LEU A 171 3.33 -20.57 -2.13
C LEU A 171 3.75 -19.72 -3.33
N TRP A 172 3.49 -18.41 -3.26
CA TRP A 172 3.58 -17.53 -4.43
C TRP A 172 4.80 -16.61 -4.46
N PHE A 173 5.35 -16.25 -3.30
CA PHE A 173 6.59 -15.46 -3.22
C PHE A 173 7.81 -16.38 -3.04
N GLU A 174 7.79 -17.26 -2.04
CA GLU A 174 8.88 -18.24 -1.82
C GLU A 174 8.86 -19.36 -2.89
N GLY A 175 7.80 -19.44 -3.69
CA GLY A 175 7.71 -20.33 -4.84
C GLY A 175 7.50 -21.81 -4.49
N LEU A 176 7.07 -22.12 -3.26
CA LEU A 176 6.95 -23.50 -2.78
C LEU A 176 5.63 -24.19 -3.15
N SER A 177 4.88 -23.66 -4.13
CA SER A 177 3.58 -24.24 -4.54
C SER A 177 3.62 -25.71 -4.94
N GLN A 178 4.77 -26.21 -5.40
CA GLN A 178 4.96 -27.58 -5.89
C GLN A 178 5.70 -28.50 -4.90
N ASP A 179 6.20 -27.99 -3.77
CA ASP A 179 6.95 -28.78 -2.79
C ASP A 179 6.44 -28.54 -1.37
N SER A 180 5.45 -29.34 -0.98
CA SER A 180 4.87 -29.27 0.37
C SER A 180 5.80 -29.77 1.48
N SER A 181 6.90 -30.46 1.15
CA SER A 181 7.84 -30.96 2.16
C SER A 181 8.61 -29.83 2.84
N GLN A 182 8.76 -28.70 2.15
CA GLN A 182 9.48 -27.50 2.61
C GLN A 182 8.55 -26.45 3.26
N TRP A 183 7.25 -26.74 3.39
CA TRP A 183 6.31 -25.71 3.83
C TRP A 183 6.48 -25.32 5.29
N HIS A 184 6.78 -26.29 6.17
CA HIS A 184 6.96 -26.05 7.61
C HIS A 184 5.85 -25.19 8.24
N LEU A 185 4.59 -25.45 7.85
CA LEU A 185 3.44 -24.58 8.18
C LEU A 185 3.26 -24.38 9.69
N GLU A 186 3.51 -25.40 10.51
CA GLU A 186 3.38 -25.28 11.96
C GLU A 186 4.36 -24.23 12.52
N GLN A 187 5.63 -24.29 12.13
CA GLN A 187 6.63 -23.31 12.57
C GLN A 187 6.33 -21.92 12.04
N ARG A 188 6.00 -21.79 10.75
CA ARG A 188 5.73 -20.49 10.11
C ARG A 188 4.46 -19.83 10.64
N ASN A 189 3.41 -20.61 10.89
CA ASN A 189 2.18 -20.11 11.53
C ASN A 189 2.42 -19.67 12.97
N ALA A 190 3.23 -20.40 13.75
CA ALA A 190 3.57 -19.97 15.11
C ALA A 190 4.36 -18.65 15.14
N MET A 191 5.25 -18.43 14.16
CA MET A 191 5.93 -17.15 13.98
C MET A 191 4.94 -16.04 13.58
N ALA A 192 4.05 -16.30 12.62
CA ALA A 192 3.03 -15.35 12.19
C ALA A 192 2.06 -14.96 13.31
N ASP A 193 1.61 -15.94 14.11
CA ASP A 193 0.77 -15.74 15.29
C ASP A 193 1.47 -14.85 16.33
N SER A 194 2.77 -15.07 16.53
CA SER A 194 3.58 -14.25 17.45
C SER A 194 3.63 -12.79 17.01
N TRP A 195 3.77 -12.52 15.71
CA TRP A 195 3.73 -11.16 15.17
C TRP A 195 2.33 -10.56 15.19
N TYR A 196 1.29 -11.34 14.92
CA TYR A 196 -0.08 -10.86 14.97
C TYR A 196 -0.51 -10.54 16.41
N ALA A 197 -0.13 -11.35 17.39
CA ALA A 197 -0.34 -11.03 18.80
C ALA A 197 0.36 -9.72 19.20
N LYS A 198 1.51 -9.42 18.58
CA LYS A 198 2.35 -8.26 18.90
C LYS A 198 1.95 -6.97 18.20
N PHE A 199 1.50 -7.05 16.94
CA PHE A 199 1.18 -5.90 16.09
C PHE A 199 -0.28 -5.87 15.62
N GLY A 200 -1.04 -6.95 15.70
CA GLY A 200 -2.42 -7.01 15.22
C GLY A 200 -3.40 -6.22 16.10
N SER A 201 -3.38 -6.49 17.41
CA SER A 201 -4.33 -5.89 18.37
C SER A 201 -3.91 -4.50 18.88
N SER A 202 -2.64 -4.16 18.75
CA SER A 202 -2.02 -2.91 19.23
C SER A 202 -1.63 -1.97 18.07
N ASP A 203 -1.95 -2.39 16.83
CA ASP A 203 -1.44 -1.88 15.56
C ASP A 203 -0.61 -0.60 15.69
N PRO A 204 0.73 -0.70 15.68
CA PRO A 204 1.60 0.47 15.88
C PRO A 204 1.42 1.51 14.77
N VAL A 205 0.68 1.13 13.72
CA VAL A 205 0.27 1.99 12.62
C VAL A 205 -1.25 2.03 12.45
N ALA A 206 -2.04 1.78 13.51
CA ALA A 206 -3.52 1.80 13.51
C ALA A 206 -4.13 3.11 12.98
N ASN A 207 -3.40 4.22 13.15
CA ASN A 207 -3.77 5.55 12.66
C ASN A 207 -3.21 5.87 11.26
N TYR A 208 -2.52 4.92 10.61
CA TYR A 208 -2.02 5.09 9.24
C TYR A 208 -3.06 4.57 8.25
N THR A 209 -4.05 5.41 7.98
CA THR A 209 -4.59 5.50 6.62
C THR A 209 -3.62 6.35 5.81
N SER A 210 -2.61 5.70 5.22
CA SER A 210 -1.76 6.20 4.13
C SER A 210 -1.28 7.66 4.25
N GLU A 211 -0.36 7.93 5.19
CA GLU A 211 0.49 9.13 5.18
C GLU A 211 1.90 8.74 4.73
N ASN A 212 2.34 9.31 3.59
CA ASN A 212 3.74 9.28 3.19
C ASN A 212 4.56 10.19 4.11
N VAL A 213 5.76 9.69 4.43
CA VAL A 213 6.68 10.22 5.43
C VAL A 213 7.32 11.51 4.93
N VAL A 214 7.15 12.60 5.67
CA VAL A 214 8.03 13.78 5.58
C VAL A 214 9.26 13.49 6.46
N ALA A 215 10.47 13.75 5.96
CA ALA A 215 11.65 13.89 6.81
C ALA A 215 12.49 15.12 6.41
N GLU A 216 13.16 15.67 7.41
CA GLU A 216 13.70 17.02 7.53
C GLU A 216 15.00 17.27 6.74
N ASP A 217 14.92 17.67 5.48
CA ASP A 217 15.92 18.58 4.86
C ASP A 217 15.44 19.31 3.58
N GLY A 218 14.20 19.10 3.15
CA GLY A 218 13.52 20.06 2.27
C GLY A 218 14.02 20.09 0.82
N ASN A 219 14.47 18.96 0.26
CA ASN A 219 14.57 18.82 -1.20
C ASN A 219 14.01 17.48 -1.69
N ILE A 220 12.90 17.56 -2.41
CA ILE A 220 12.29 16.48 -3.19
C ILE A 220 12.83 16.58 -4.61
N LEU A 221 13.58 15.58 -5.06
CA LEU A 221 13.86 15.35 -6.48
C LEU A 221 12.95 14.23 -6.97
N VAL A 222 11.77 14.62 -7.44
CA VAL A 222 10.89 13.74 -8.23
C VAL A 222 11.35 13.82 -9.68
N CYS A 223 11.54 12.65 -10.31
CA CYS A 223 11.76 12.55 -11.73
C CYS A 223 10.52 13.07 -12.50
N ASP A 224 10.65 14.31 -12.97
CA ASP A 224 9.79 14.92 -13.98
C ASP A 224 9.78 14.04 -15.23
N SER A 225 8.61 13.46 -15.53
CA SER A 225 8.29 13.05 -16.90
C SER A 225 7.38 14.11 -17.48
N SER A 226 8.01 15.08 -18.13
CA SER A 226 7.38 16.19 -18.82
C SER A 226 6.45 15.66 -19.92
N GLY A 227 5.16 15.86 -19.72
CA GLY A 227 4.09 15.50 -20.63
C GLY A 227 2.84 16.37 -20.44
N SER A 228 3.03 17.68 -20.59
CA SER A 228 2.02 18.73 -20.87
C SER A 228 0.59 18.53 -20.33
N GLY A 229 0.30 19.21 -19.22
CA GLY A 229 -1.06 19.52 -18.77
C GLY A 229 -1.08 19.72 -17.25
N GLU A 230 -0.94 20.95 -16.79
CA GLU A 230 -0.95 21.31 -15.37
C GLU A 230 -2.29 20.90 -14.70
N ALA A 231 -2.27 19.83 -13.90
CA ALA A 231 -3.21 19.58 -12.81
C ALA A 231 -2.42 19.02 -11.60
N ASP A 232 -1.59 19.91 -11.05
CA ASP A 232 -1.34 20.17 -9.62
C ASP A 232 -1.37 19.01 -8.61
N GLY A 233 -0.18 18.56 -8.20
CA GLY A 233 0.00 17.56 -7.14
C GLY A 233 -0.70 17.88 -5.81
N ASP A 234 -0.94 19.15 -5.51
CA ASP A 234 -1.55 19.65 -4.28
C ASP A 234 -2.97 19.13 -4.04
N ILE A 235 -3.80 19.00 -5.09
CA ILE A 235 -5.19 18.52 -4.97
C ILE A 235 -5.20 17.09 -4.42
N LEU A 236 -4.36 16.22 -4.99
CA LEU A 236 -4.30 14.82 -4.61
C LEU A 236 -3.63 14.61 -3.28
N GLU A 237 -2.60 15.40 -2.96
CA GLU A 237 -1.98 15.39 -1.65
C GLU A 237 -3.02 15.70 -0.56
N ILE A 238 -3.79 16.78 -0.75
CA ILE A 238 -4.83 17.19 0.20
C ILE A 238 -5.95 16.16 0.28
N ALA A 239 -6.50 15.72 -0.86
CA ALA A 239 -7.58 14.74 -0.89
C ALA A 239 -7.18 13.43 -0.21
N LYS A 240 -5.95 12.96 -0.40
CA LYS A 240 -5.41 11.76 0.25
C LYS A 240 -5.18 11.97 1.75
N SER A 241 -4.73 13.16 2.17
CA SER A 241 -4.54 13.50 3.59
C SER A 241 -5.84 13.43 4.42
N TRP A 242 -6.98 13.47 3.74
CA TRP A 242 -8.31 13.40 4.37
C TRP A 242 -8.99 12.04 4.21
N LEU A 243 -8.27 10.99 3.82
CA LEU A 243 -8.83 9.64 3.82
C LEU A 243 -9.30 9.24 5.22
N GLY A 244 -10.49 8.65 5.30
CA GLY A 244 -11.15 8.33 6.55
C GLY A 244 -11.73 9.54 7.30
N TRP A 245 -11.59 10.76 6.77
CA TRP A 245 -12.24 11.93 7.35
C TRP A 245 -13.69 12.02 6.93
N PHE A 246 -14.38 12.84 7.72
CA PHE A 246 -15.75 13.25 7.65
C PHE A 246 -16.77 12.14 7.83
N HIS A 247 -17.99 12.61 8.02
CA HIS A 247 -19.21 11.84 8.07
C HIS A 247 -20.14 12.37 6.99
N TYR A 248 -20.67 11.47 6.17
CA TYR A 248 -21.45 11.87 5.02
C TYR A 248 -22.82 12.41 5.44
N ASP A 249 -23.09 13.66 5.09
CA ASP A 249 -24.37 14.33 5.34
C ASP A 249 -24.57 15.48 4.35
N GLN A 250 -25.80 15.65 3.86
CA GLN A 250 -26.13 16.63 2.83
C GLN A 250 -26.33 18.03 3.42
N VAL A 251 -25.30 18.58 4.07
CA VAL A 251 -25.33 19.86 4.81
C VAL A 251 -24.16 20.77 4.41
N HIS A 252 -24.44 21.93 3.83
CA HIS A 252 -23.42 22.85 3.30
C HIS A 252 -23.47 24.28 3.89
N PRO A 253 -22.39 24.74 4.54
CA PRO A 253 -21.41 23.93 5.29
C PRO A 253 -22.03 23.44 6.61
N ALA A 254 -21.66 22.24 7.06
CA ALA A 254 -22.04 21.80 8.40
C ALA A 254 -21.29 22.60 9.48
N PRO A 255 -21.94 23.00 10.59
CA PRO A 255 -21.30 23.77 11.66
C PRO A 255 -20.11 23.06 12.33
N ASP A 256 -20.08 21.73 12.29
CA ASP A 256 -19.05 20.91 12.93
C ASP A 256 -17.79 20.71 12.08
N LEU A 257 -17.76 21.21 10.83
CA LEU A 257 -16.51 21.40 10.06
C LEU A 257 -15.59 22.44 10.70
N GLY A 258 -16.12 23.30 11.58
CA GLY A 258 -15.38 24.40 12.19
C GLY A 258 -15.43 25.68 11.37
N SER A 259 -14.82 26.74 11.91
CA SER A 259 -14.84 28.07 11.28
C SER A 259 -13.73 28.29 10.25
N ASP A 260 -12.68 27.46 10.25
CA ASP A 260 -11.61 27.49 9.25
C ASP A 260 -11.76 26.32 8.27
N LEU A 261 -12.42 26.58 7.14
CA LEU A 261 -12.66 25.55 6.11
C LEU A 261 -11.43 25.21 5.26
N LYS A 262 -10.24 25.78 5.55
CA LYS A 262 -8.96 25.25 5.04
C LYS A 262 -8.36 24.19 5.95
N ASN A 263 -8.82 24.13 7.21
CA ASN A 263 -8.41 23.16 8.21
C ASN A 263 -9.67 22.61 8.91
N PRO A 264 -10.55 21.94 8.15
CA PRO A 264 -11.82 21.47 8.68
C PRO A 264 -11.60 20.40 9.75
N ASN A 265 -12.58 20.25 10.64
CA ASN A 265 -12.60 19.19 11.63
C ASN A 265 -12.78 17.82 10.95
N LYS A 266 -11.86 16.89 11.22
CA LYS A 266 -11.89 15.53 10.68
C LYS A 266 -13.15 14.72 10.96
N GLU A 267 -13.89 15.02 12.03
CA GLU A 267 -15.17 14.38 12.35
C GLU A 267 -16.38 15.27 11.97
N GLY A 268 -16.14 16.33 11.20
CA GLY A 268 -17.19 17.20 10.67
C GLY A 268 -18.03 16.49 9.62
N ARG A 269 -19.20 17.07 9.30
CA ARG A 269 -20.11 16.54 8.30
C ARG A 269 -20.02 17.28 6.97
N THR A 270 -20.05 16.57 5.86
CA THR A 270 -20.11 17.16 4.51
C THR A 270 -20.64 16.12 3.51
N ASP A 271 -20.95 16.54 2.29
CA ASP A 271 -21.27 15.60 1.20
C ASP A 271 -20.13 15.52 0.16
N CYS A 272 -20.32 14.70 -0.87
CA CYS A 272 -19.36 14.48 -1.95
C CYS A 272 -18.87 15.78 -2.63
N SER A 273 -19.75 16.75 -2.83
CA SER A 273 -19.45 18.04 -3.42
C SER A 273 -18.82 19.01 -2.43
N GLY A 274 -19.23 18.95 -1.16
CA GLY A 274 -18.56 19.68 -0.08
C GLY A 274 -17.13 19.18 0.17
N PHE A 275 -16.88 17.88 0.05
CA PHE A 275 -15.53 17.30 0.09
C PHE A 275 -14.63 17.86 -1.02
N VAL A 276 -15.08 17.82 -2.28
CA VAL A 276 -14.34 18.41 -3.40
C VAL A 276 -14.10 19.91 -3.18
N TRP A 277 -15.12 20.63 -2.68
CA TRP A 277 -15.00 22.05 -2.34
C TRP A 277 -13.90 22.30 -1.31
N LEU A 278 -13.85 21.52 -0.23
CA LEU A 278 -12.86 21.66 0.85
C LEU A 278 -11.44 21.41 0.31
N VAL A 279 -11.27 20.39 -0.54
CA VAL A 279 -9.96 20.05 -1.12
C VAL A 279 -9.47 21.21 -1.97
N LEU A 280 -10.32 21.70 -2.88
CA LEU A 280 -9.98 22.82 -3.77
C LEU A 280 -9.72 24.12 -2.98
N ASN A 281 -10.51 24.40 -1.94
CA ASN A 281 -10.32 25.56 -1.08
C ASN A 281 -8.96 25.53 -0.35
N LYS A 282 -8.57 24.36 0.16
CA LYS A 282 -7.26 24.19 0.83
C LYS A 282 -6.11 24.25 -0.17
N ALA A 283 -6.28 23.66 -1.37
CA ALA A 283 -5.32 23.69 -2.47
C ALA A 283 -5.19 25.09 -3.12
N GLY A 284 -5.98 26.07 -2.68
CA GLY A 284 -5.87 27.45 -3.15
C GLY A 284 -6.64 27.77 -4.44
N TYR A 285 -7.46 26.85 -4.93
CA TYR A 285 -8.29 27.02 -6.12
C TYR A 285 -9.44 28.00 -5.89
N GLN A 286 -10.02 28.48 -7.00
CA GLN A 286 -11.28 29.20 -6.93
C GLN A 286 -12.40 28.23 -6.58
N VAL A 287 -13.20 28.59 -5.57
CA VAL A 287 -14.39 27.84 -5.17
C VAL A 287 -15.49 28.84 -4.82
N PRO A 288 -16.79 28.49 -5.01
CA PRO A 288 -17.88 29.38 -4.66
C PRO A 288 -17.91 29.66 -3.16
N ALA A 289 -18.38 30.83 -2.75
CA ALA A 289 -18.47 31.18 -1.34
C ALA A 289 -19.34 30.18 -0.56
N ASN A 290 -18.99 29.94 0.71
CA ASN A 290 -19.79 29.16 1.67
C ASN A 290 -20.26 27.79 1.16
N MET A 291 -19.44 27.06 0.40
CA MET A 291 -19.78 25.71 -0.07
C MET A 291 -21.11 25.65 -0.85
N GLN A 292 -21.42 26.69 -1.64
CA GLN A 292 -22.67 26.78 -2.41
C GLN A 292 -22.81 25.75 -3.55
N TRP A 293 -21.82 24.87 -3.72
CA TRP A 293 -21.93 23.78 -4.67
C TRP A 293 -22.85 22.67 -4.16
N TYR A 294 -23.54 22.09 -5.13
CA TYR A 294 -23.90 20.68 -5.17
C TYR A 294 -23.48 20.11 -6.53
N THR A 295 -23.45 18.79 -6.68
CA THR A 295 -22.95 18.08 -7.88
C THR A 295 -23.55 18.56 -9.21
N GLY A 296 -24.84 18.89 -9.26
CA GLY A 296 -25.47 19.48 -10.46
C GLY A 296 -24.94 20.86 -10.84
N SER A 297 -24.70 21.72 -9.85
CA SER A 297 -24.14 23.07 -10.07
C SER A 297 -22.66 23.03 -10.49
N MET A 298 -21.90 22.03 -10.04
CA MET A 298 -20.51 21.82 -10.46
C MET A 298 -20.43 21.52 -11.96
N ALA A 299 -21.28 20.61 -12.45
CA ALA A 299 -21.35 20.30 -13.89
C ALA A 299 -21.85 21.48 -14.72
N SER A 300 -22.78 22.28 -14.17
CA SER A 300 -23.29 23.49 -14.81
C SER A 300 -22.21 24.57 -14.95
N ASP A 301 -21.37 24.77 -13.93
CA ASP A 301 -20.22 25.68 -14.02
C ASP A 301 -19.20 25.17 -15.04
N ALA A 302 -18.80 23.89 -14.95
CA ALA A 302 -17.79 23.28 -15.81
C ALA A 302 -18.09 23.44 -17.30
N ARG A 303 -19.37 23.31 -17.69
CA ARG A 303 -19.80 23.38 -19.09
C ARG A 303 -20.28 24.76 -19.52
N GLY A 304 -20.52 25.66 -18.56
CA GLY A 304 -21.14 26.95 -18.78
C GLY A 304 -20.18 28.08 -18.45
N SER A 305 -20.35 28.67 -17.27
CA SER A 305 -19.65 29.88 -16.85
C SER A 305 -18.15 29.70 -16.64
N GLN A 306 -17.70 28.48 -16.37
CA GLN A 306 -16.31 28.11 -16.14
C GLN A 306 -15.61 29.05 -15.15
N GLN A 307 -16.30 29.39 -14.05
CA GLN A 307 -15.73 30.27 -13.02
C GLN A 307 -14.75 29.52 -12.13
N TYR A 308 -14.99 28.23 -11.90
CA TYR A 308 -14.24 27.42 -10.94
C TYR A 308 -13.76 26.10 -11.56
N LEU A 309 -14.57 25.53 -12.46
CA LEU A 309 -14.29 24.26 -13.14
C LEU A 309 -14.36 24.46 -14.65
N GLN A 310 -13.55 23.73 -15.41
CA GLN A 310 -13.61 23.69 -16.87
C GLN A 310 -13.86 22.26 -17.34
N ALA A 311 -14.91 22.03 -18.12
CA ALA A 311 -15.18 20.70 -18.68
C ALA A 311 -14.06 20.26 -19.63
N ILE A 312 -13.63 19.01 -19.49
CA ILE A 312 -12.58 18.37 -20.30
C ILE A 312 -13.09 17.07 -20.92
N SER A 313 -12.37 16.56 -21.93
CA SER A 313 -12.70 15.25 -22.49
C SER A 313 -12.22 14.12 -21.57
N ALA A 314 -12.84 12.95 -21.68
CA ALA A 314 -12.40 11.76 -20.94
C ALA A 314 -10.95 11.34 -21.26
N ASN A 315 -10.44 11.68 -22.45
CA ASN A 315 -9.06 11.35 -22.85
C ASN A 315 -8.03 12.27 -22.19
N ASP A 316 -8.45 13.50 -21.86
CA ASP A 316 -7.63 14.52 -21.21
C ASP A 316 -7.74 14.47 -19.68
N ALA A 317 -8.69 13.68 -19.18
CA ALA A 317 -8.95 13.51 -17.76
C ALA A 317 -7.81 12.75 -17.08
N GLN A 318 -7.16 13.42 -16.14
CA GLN A 318 -6.00 12.93 -15.43
C GLN A 318 -6.14 13.06 -13.92
N ALA A 319 -5.12 12.62 -13.20
CA ALA A 319 -5.05 12.72 -11.75
C ALA A 319 -5.24 14.19 -11.30
N GLY A 320 -6.10 14.43 -10.31
CA GLY A 320 -6.44 15.77 -9.82
C GLY A 320 -7.66 16.42 -10.49
N ASP A 321 -8.09 15.90 -11.65
CA ASP A 321 -9.34 16.34 -12.27
C ASP A 321 -10.56 15.80 -11.49
N ILE A 322 -11.69 16.51 -11.60
CA ILE A 322 -12.94 16.18 -10.94
C ILE A 322 -13.83 15.37 -11.88
N ILE A 323 -14.42 14.31 -11.37
CA ILE A 323 -15.46 13.55 -12.07
C ILE A 323 -16.80 13.77 -11.39
N ILE A 324 -17.78 14.19 -12.17
CA ILE A 324 -19.13 14.54 -11.72
C ILE A 324 -20.11 13.68 -12.51
N VAL A 325 -21.04 13.01 -11.83
CA VAL A 325 -22.09 12.22 -12.49
C VAL A 325 -23.44 12.64 -11.97
N ASN A 326 -24.33 13.06 -12.87
CA ASN A 326 -25.67 13.51 -12.54
C ASN A 326 -26.74 12.74 -13.31
N GLN A 327 -27.77 12.29 -12.63
CA GLN A 327 -29.06 11.96 -13.21
C GLN A 327 -29.99 13.17 -13.06
N GLY A 328 -30.62 13.59 -14.15
CA GLY A 328 -31.44 14.81 -14.15
C GLY A 328 -30.66 16.01 -13.62
N GLY A 329 -31.22 16.70 -12.61
CA GLY A 329 -30.62 17.91 -12.04
C GLY A 329 -29.45 17.69 -11.07
N GLY A 330 -29.08 16.44 -10.75
CA GLY A 330 -27.93 16.13 -9.87
C GLY A 330 -28.15 16.35 -8.37
N ALA A 331 -29.37 16.61 -7.89
CA ALA A 331 -29.60 16.85 -6.46
C ALA A 331 -29.75 15.53 -5.66
N GLY A 332 -29.24 15.52 -4.42
CA GLY A 332 -29.37 14.39 -3.50
C GLY A 332 -28.77 13.10 -4.08
N SER A 333 -29.51 11.99 -4.02
CA SER A 333 -29.07 10.69 -4.56
C SER A 333 -28.90 10.66 -6.08
N ASN A 334 -29.31 11.72 -6.79
CA ASN A 334 -29.20 11.81 -8.25
C ASN A 334 -27.88 12.43 -8.71
N GLY A 335 -26.96 12.76 -7.81
CA GLY A 335 -25.66 13.27 -8.20
C GLY A 335 -24.56 12.78 -7.26
N HIS A 336 -23.38 12.54 -7.82
CA HIS A 336 -22.19 12.21 -7.05
C HIS A 336 -20.95 12.82 -7.74
N THR A 337 -19.88 13.04 -6.99
CA THR A 337 -18.64 13.60 -7.51
C THR A 337 -17.44 13.07 -6.73
N GLY A 338 -16.27 13.06 -7.38
CA GLY A 338 -15.00 12.71 -6.77
C GLY A 338 -13.81 13.27 -7.53
N ILE A 339 -12.62 13.00 -7.04
CA ILE A 339 -11.34 13.45 -7.62
C ILE A 339 -10.64 12.23 -8.22
N LEU A 340 -10.25 12.29 -9.48
CA LEU A 340 -9.51 11.21 -10.14
C LEU A 340 -8.12 11.08 -9.52
N THR A 341 -7.71 9.88 -9.12
CA THR A 341 -6.35 9.66 -8.58
C THR A 341 -5.32 9.32 -9.65
N GLU A 342 -5.78 9.08 -10.86
CA GLU A 342 -5.01 8.59 -11.99
C GLU A 342 -5.68 9.00 -13.30
N LYS A 343 -5.00 8.74 -14.42
CA LYS A 343 -5.57 8.94 -15.75
C LYS A 343 -6.83 8.12 -15.94
N TRP A 344 -7.86 8.72 -16.53
CA TRP A 344 -9.11 8.03 -16.80
C TRP A 344 -8.90 6.81 -17.72
N LYS A 345 -9.37 5.66 -17.25
CA LYS A 345 -9.28 4.36 -17.93
C LYS A 345 -10.59 3.56 -17.85
N GLY A 346 -11.72 4.24 -17.63
CA GLY A 346 -13.04 3.62 -17.50
C GLY A 346 -13.38 3.22 -16.07
N ASN A 347 -14.22 2.20 -15.91
CA ASN A 347 -14.83 1.85 -14.61
C ASN A 347 -13.84 1.46 -13.51
N GLU A 348 -12.63 1.05 -13.86
CA GLU A 348 -11.58 0.70 -12.90
C GLU A 348 -10.78 1.90 -12.40
N THR A 349 -10.98 3.09 -12.99
CA THR A 349 -10.30 4.32 -12.58
C THR A 349 -10.56 4.60 -11.11
N LYS A 350 -9.49 4.76 -10.33
CA LYS A 350 -9.58 5.09 -8.92
C LYS A 350 -9.92 6.56 -8.71
N ILE A 351 -10.81 6.80 -7.76
CA ILE A 351 -11.26 8.14 -7.36
C ILE A 351 -11.15 8.27 -5.85
N ILE A 352 -10.92 9.49 -5.35
CA ILE A 352 -11.13 9.85 -3.95
C ILE A 352 -12.50 10.54 -3.86
N GLN A 353 -13.33 10.06 -2.94
CA GLN A 353 -14.74 10.48 -2.82
C GLN A 353 -15.26 10.29 -1.40
N GLU A 354 -16.41 10.89 -1.11
CA GLU A 354 -17.19 10.67 0.12
C GLU A 354 -18.66 10.40 -0.24
N GLY A 355 -19.31 9.41 0.38
CA GLY A 355 -20.75 9.16 0.23
C GLY A 355 -21.18 8.08 -0.77
N GLY A 356 -20.28 7.59 -1.63
CA GLY A 356 -20.55 6.50 -2.59
C GLY A 356 -20.99 5.20 -1.90
N ASN A 357 -20.04 4.37 -1.46
CA ASN A 357 -20.32 3.15 -0.68
C ASN A 357 -19.91 3.27 0.80
N GLY A 358 -19.76 4.49 1.32
CA GLY A 358 -19.25 4.71 2.66
C GLY A 358 -19.58 6.08 3.21
N ASP A 359 -19.48 6.19 4.53
CA ASP A 359 -19.76 7.40 5.32
C ASP A 359 -18.54 8.33 5.43
N ARG A 360 -17.38 7.91 4.94
CA ARG A 360 -16.11 8.62 5.11
C ARG A 360 -15.41 8.76 3.77
N VAL A 361 -14.48 9.71 3.66
CA VAL A 361 -13.62 9.87 2.49
C VAL A 361 -12.83 8.58 2.26
N ASN A 362 -12.90 8.04 1.04
CA ASN A 362 -12.28 6.77 0.68
C ASN A 362 -11.78 6.78 -0.77
N ILE A 363 -10.97 5.78 -1.12
CA ILE A 363 -10.57 5.51 -2.50
C ILE A 363 -11.29 4.26 -2.99
N GLU A 364 -11.98 4.39 -4.11
CA GLU A 364 -12.67 3.28 -4.73
C GLU A 364 -12.64 3.41 -6.26
N ALA A 365 -12.98 2.33 -6.97
CA ALA A 365 -13.11 2.38 -8.42
C ALA A 365 -14.39 3.13 -8.81
N PHE A 366 -14.31 3.96 -9.86
CA PHE A 366 -15.44 4.70 -10.41
C PHE A 366 -16.68 3.83 -10.59
N GLY A 367 -16.52 2.65 -11.19
CA GLY A 367 -17.60 1.72 -11.46
C GLY A 367 -18.39 1.34 -10.21
N THR A 368 -17.71 1.22 -9.08
CA THR A 368 -18.30 0.83 -7.80
C THR A 368 -18.92 2.05 -7.10
N SER A 369 -18.22 3.19 -7.06
CA SER A 369 -18.69 4.40 -6.37
C SER A 369 -19.89 5.06 -7.05
N PHE A 370 -20.05 4.89 -8.36
CA PHE A 370 -21.13 5.48 -9.14
C PHE A 370 -22.15 4.45 -9.63
N THR A 371 -22.16 3.23 -9.08
CA THR A 371 -22.98 2.09 -9.57
C THR A 371 -24.44 2.46 -9.86
N SER A 372 -25.09 3.23 -8.98
CA SER A 372 -26.49 3.65 -9.11
C SER A 372 -26.72 4.74 -10.18
N LEU A 373 -25.68 5.47 -10.56
CA LEU A 373 -25.74 6.63 -11.44
C LEU A 373 -25.27 6.34 -12.86
N ILE A 374 -24.38 5.36 -13.07
CA ILE A 374 -23.79 5.06 -14.39
C ILE A 374 -24.86 4.74 -15.44
N SER A 375 -25.93 4.04 -15.05
CA SER A 375 -27.04 3.75 -15.95
C SER A 375 -27.90 5.01 -16.17
N GLY A 376 -27.66 5.71 -17.29
CA GLY A 376 -28.40 6.91 -17.67
C GLY A 376 -27.94 8.20 -16.98
N GLY A 377 -26.83 8.17 -16.24
CA GLY A 377 -26.19 9.36 -15.70
C GLY A 377 -25.32 10.07 -16.73
N ASP A 378 -25.33 11.39 -16.65
CA ASP A 378 -24.50 12.30 -17.43
C ASP A 378 -23.16 12.49 -16.73
N ILE A 379 -22.07 12.05 -17.37
CA ILE A 379 -20.71 12.11 -16.85
C ILE A 379 -20.04 13.40 -17.35
N CYS A 380 -19.52 14.19 -16.42
CA CYS A 380 -18.73 15.38 -16.68
C CYS A 380 -17.35 15.24 -16.04
N PHE A 381 -16.29 15.28 -16.85
CA PHE A 381 -14.93 15.47 -16.38
C PHE A 381 -14.64 16.97 -16.35
N ALA A 382 -14.04 17.45 -15.28
CA ALA A 382 -13.78 18.87 -15.09
C ALA A 382 -12.41 19.13 -14.46
N ARG A 383 -11.66 20.08 -15.01
CA ARG A 383 -10.41 20.57 -14.46
C ARG A 383 -10.65 21.80 -13.58
N PRO A 384 -10.15 21.83 -12.34
CA PRO A 384 -10.19 23.01 -11.49
C PRO A 384 -9.41 24.19 -12.05
N ILE A 385 -9.95 25.40 -11.88
CA ILE A 385 -9.34 26.65 -12.36
C ILE A 385 -8.58 27.31 -11.20
N LYS A 386 -7.27 27.52 -11.38
CA LYS A 386 -6.42 28.23 -10.41
C LYS A 386 -6.83 29.70 -10.26
N LYS A 387 -6.50 30.27 -9.10
CA LYS A 387 -6.79 31.67 -8.77
C LYS A 387 -6.09 32.68 -9.66
#